data_AF-A0A7T3RC25-F1
#
_entry.id   AF-A0A7T3RC25-F1
#
_cell.length_a   1.000
_cell.length_b   1.000
_cell.length_c   1.000
_cell.angle_alpha   90.00
_cell.angle_beta   90.00
_cell.angle_gamma   90.00
#
_symmetry.space_group_name_H-M   'P 1'
#
loop_
_entity.id
_entity.type
_entity.pdbx_description
1 polymer ?
#
loop_
_entity_poly.entity_id
_entity_poly.type
_entity_poly.pdbx_seq_one_letter_code
_entity_poly.pdbx_strand_id
1 'polypeptide(L)'
;MAVIVFMLNYNLALTNYDGSERFMQDLLEHDGHPPAFEYERFSYNHGAKIEKQDSHLSIIKFLFPFSPMPAGFRNFYSGLLNSSGRLYRTISDFSSSETDEELNTIIARMFADRTADYSHKLYNGYAFRMRPHADGYLIVILDRRNEIHLQFNFTLISLAVFFVSLVIAFFICWGFSFWAIKPVKEAFVRQKQFIADASHELKTPVAVIGANADVLEQEIPGNKWLEYIKKENMRMSALIKDLLFLARNDSGRLEMNPVRFDLASCCACAVLPFESVVFEQGKKLETEIPQTPVYVYADESRIKQCLVIFLDNALKNSEKGDLVRVSAGMSDGKCFIKVFNTGHGIPKDALTKIFNRFYRADTSRARATGGCGLGLSIAKTIADSHHARITVNSVEGKNAEFTLYLNQDLRHRISRLY
;
A
#
# COMPACT_ATOMS: atom_id res chain seq x y z
N MET A 1 -6.70 19.85 0.89
CA MET A 1 -5.41 20.53 1.10
C MET A 1 -5.49 22.02 0.78
N ALA A 2 -5.70 22.44 -0.47
CA ALA A 2 -5.77 23.87 -0.84
C ALA A 2 -6.87 24.66 -0.09
N VAL A 3 -8.05 24.07 0.10
CA VAL A 3 -9.15 24.68 0.89
C VAL A 3 -8.79 24.81 2.37
N ILE A 4 -8.04 23.87 2.93
CA ILE A 4 -7.62 23.89 4.35
C ILE A 4 -6.55 24.95 4.58
N VAL A 5 -5.58 25.06 3.67
CA VAL A 5 -4.55 26.11 3.67
C VAL A 5 -5.19 27.50 3.47
N PHE A 6 -6.17 27.62 2.57
CA PHE A 6 -6.91 28.86 2.36
C PHE A 6 -7.75 29.24 3.59
N MET A 7 -8.43 28.28 4.23
CA MET A 7 -9.21 28.52 5.44
C MET A 7 -8.33 28.87 6.64
N LEU A 8 -7.17 28.22 6.81
CA LEU A 8 -6.17 28.58 7.83
C LEU A 8 -5.58 29.97 7.58
N ASN A 9 -5.26 30.32 6.33
CA ASN A 9 -4.77 31.65 5.95
C ASN A 9 -5.85 32.73 6.11
N TYR A 10 -7.11 32.42 5.83
CA TYR A 10 -8.24 33.33 6.04
C TYR A 10 -8.51 33.54 7.55
N ASN A 11 -8.38 32.47 8.36
CA ASN A 11 -8.42 32.56 9.81
C ASN A 11 -7.23 33.39 10.34
N LEU A 12 -6.04 33.27 9.73
CA LEU A 12 -4.86 34.09 10.04
C LEU A 12 -5.06 35.58 9.67
N ALA A 13 -5.73 35.85 8.56
CA ALA A 13 -6.06 37.20 8.10
C ALA A 13 -7.16 37.87 8.96
N LEU A 14 -8.07 37.08 9.53
CA LEU A 14 -9.04 37.53 10.53
C LEU A 14 -8.42 37.67 11.93
N THR A 15 -7.36 36.92 12.27
CA THR A 15 -6.46 37.22 13.39
C THR A 15 -5.53 38.37 13.03
N ASN A 16 -6.09 39.50 12.58
CA ASN A 16 -5.35 40.74 12.40
C ASN A 16 -5.03 41.32 13.79
N TYR A 17 -4.15 40.61 14.51
CA TYR A 17 -3.45 41.04 15.71
C TYR A 17 -2.84 42.43 15.44
N ASP A 18 -2.29 42.60 14.23
CA ASP A 18 -1.72 43.83 13.71
C ASP A 18 -2.78 44.95 13.48
N GLY A 19 -4.00 44.60 13.09
CA GLY A 19 -5.07 45.57 12.81
C GLY A 19 -5.67 46.18 14.09
N SER A 20 -5.98 45.37 15.10
CA SER A 20 -6.49 45.86 16.38
C SER A 20 -5.44 46.56 17.22
N GLU A 21 -4.18 46.13 17.13
CA GLU A 21 -3.08 46.82 17.81
C GLU A 21 -2.78 48.18 17.19
N ARG A 22 -2.72 48.27 15.85
CA ARG A 22 -2.52 49.55 15.15
C ARG A 22 -3.66 50.52 15.41
N PHE A 23 -4.92 50.07 15.33
CA PHE A 23 -6.07 50.92 15.62
C PHE A 23 -6.06 51.47 17.05
N MET A 24 -5.72 50.63 18.03
CA MET A 24 -5.56 51.04 19.43
C MET A 24 -4.43 52.05 19.63
N GLN A 25 -3.33 51.85 18.90
CA GLN A 25 -2.21 52.76 18.93
C GLN A 25 -2.56 54.11 18.32
N ASP A 26 -3.23 54.12 17.17
CA ASP A 26 -3.71 55.33 16.51
C ASP A 26 -4.66 56.13 17.43
N LEU A 27 -5.56 55.44 18.14
CA LEU A 27 -6.44 56.06 19.14
C LEU A 27 -5.66 56.66 20.32
N LEU A 28 -4.62 55.98 20.81
CA LEU A 28 -3.76 56.50 21.89
C LEU A 28 -2.89 57.68 21.44
N GLU A 29 -2.54 57.75 20.15
CA GLU A 29 -1.80 58.86 19.56
C GLU A 29 -2.69 60.10 19.32
N HIS A 30 -4.01 59.90 19.18
CA HIS A 30 -5.02 60.94 18.96
C HIS A 30 -5.90 61.20 20.20
N ASP A 31 -5.33 61.09 21.41
CA ASP A 31 -5.99 61.39 22.70
C ASP A 31 -7.34 60.67 22.92
N GLY A 32 -7.46 59.44 22.42
CA GLY A 32 -8.66 58.61 22.57
C GLY A 32 -9.77 58.93 21.56
N HIS A 33 -9.53 59.86 20.63
CA HIS A 33 -10.44 60.14 19.53
C HIS A 33 -10.05 59.35 18.28
N PRO A 34 -11.02 58.89 17.46
CA PRO A 34 -10.70 58.34 16.16
C PRO A 34 -9.97 59.42 15.34
N PRO A 35 -8.86 59.08 14.66
CA PRO A 35 -8.17 60.03 13.81
C PRO A 35 -9.16 60.61 12.80
N ALA A 36 -9.07 61.92 12.56
CA ALA A 36 -9.83 62.60 11.52
C ALA A 36 -9.30 62.15 10.15
N PHE A 37 -9.70 60.95 9.72
CA PHE A 37 -9.65 60.64 8.31
C PHE A 37 -10.57 61.64 7.62
N GLU A 38 -10.01 62.58 6.85
CA GLU A 38 -10.73 63.20 5.76
C GLU A 38 -11.27 62.05 4.91
N TYR A 39 -12.55 61.72 5.11
CA TYR A 39 -13.32 60.96 4.15
C TYR A 39 -13.47 61.86 2.93
N GLU A 40 -12.43 61.94 2.09
CA GLU A 40 -12.61 62.43 0.73
C GLU A 40 -13.77 61.63 0.15
N ARG A 41 -14.85 62.35 -0.13
CA ARG A 41 -15.95 61.87 -0.95
C ARG A 41 -15.33 61.38 -2.25
N PHE A 42 -15.08 60.08 -2.36
CA PHE A 42 -15.08 59.41 -3.66
C PHE A 42 -16.52 59.41 -4.17
N SER A 43 -17.00 60.59 -4.59
CA SER A 43 -18.12 60.70 -5.49
C SER A 43 -17.66 60.04 -6.79
N TYR A 44 -18.36 58.99 -7.19
CA TYR A 44 -18.19 58.33 -8.47
C TYR A 44 -18.30 59.36 -9.60
N ASN A 45 -17.17 59.81 -10.13
CA ASN A 45 -17.16 60.56 -11.39
C ASN A 45 -17.41 59.57 -12.52
N HIS A 46 -18.64 59.54 -13.04
CA HIS A 46 -18.99 58.88 -14.30
C HIS A 46 -18.22 59.55 -15.44
N GLY A 47 -17.05 59.03 -15.82
CA GLY A 47 -16.35 59.58 -16.99
C GLY A 47 -14.90 59.19 -17.28
N ALA A 48 -14.28 58.23 -16.58
CA ALA A 48 -12.90 57.84 -16.90
C ALA A 48 -12.81 56.37 -17.39
N LYS A 49 -12.25 56.18 -18.58
CA LYS A 49 -11.97 54.87 -19.20
C LYS A 49 -11.10 54.03 -18.28
N ILE A 50 -11.53 52.78 -18.06
CA ILE A 50 -10.75 51.76 -17.36
C ILE A 50 -9.61 51.30 -18.27
N GLU A 51 -8.38 51.70 -17.96
CA GLU A 51 -7.19 51.05 -18.50
C GLU A 51 -6.91 49.78 -17.71
N LYS A 52 -6.72 48.68 -18.45
CA LYS A 52 -6.46 47.33 -17.95
C LYS A 52 -5.12 47.28 -17.22
N GLN A 53 -5.15 47.09 -15.90
CA GLN A 53 -4.11 46.31 -15.21
C GLN A 53 -4.67 45.70 -13.92
N ASP A 54 -4.32 44.43 -13.68
CA ASP A 54 -4.61 43.56 -12.52
C ASP A 54 -6.01 42.90 -12.40
N SER A 55 -6.17 41.81 -13.17
CA SER A 55 -7.33 40.91 -13.19
C SER A 55 -7.50 40.00 -11.97
N HIS A 56 -6.50 39.87 -11.09
CA HIS A 56 -6.61 39.04 -9.89
C HIS A 56 -7.25 39.78 -8.71
N LEU A 57 -7.10 41.11 -8.64
CA LEU A 57 -7.67 41.93 -7.57
C LEU A 57 -9.19 42.19 -7.76
N SER A 58 -9.67 42.14 -8.99
CA SER A 58 -11.07 42.44 -9.35
C SER A 58 -12.04 41.32 -8.96
N ILE A 59 -11.62 40.06 -9.06
CA ILE A 59 -12.44 38.90 -8.65
C ILE A 59 -12.61 38.87 -7.12
N ILE A 60 -11.55 39.22 -6.39
CA ILE A 60 -11.55 39.29 -4.92
C ILE A 60 -12.47 40.43 -4.44
N LYS A 61 -12.46 41.59 -5.11
CA LYS A 61 -13.39 42.70 -4.83
C LYS A 61 -14.85 42.41 -5.19
N PHE A 62 -15.11 41.56 -6.17
CA PHE A 62 -16.46 41.21 -6.62
C PHE A 62 -17.16 40.21 -5.66
N LEU A 63 -16.40 39.30 -5.05
CA LEU A 63 -16.94 38.28 -4.12
C LEU A 63 -17.18 38.79 -2.69
N PHE A 64 -16.57 39.92 -2.29
CA PHE A 64 -16.65 40.45 -0.92
C PHE A 64 -16.81 42.00 -0.91
N PRO A 65 -18.04 42.54 -0.92
CA PRO A 65 -18.29 43.97 -1.16
C PRO A 65 -18.36 44.82 0.12
N PHE A 66 -17.64 44.46 1.20
CA PHE A 66 -17.75 45.16 2.48
C PHE A 66 -16.73 46.31 2.64
N SER A 67 -17.23 47.43 3.15
CA SER A 67 -16.67 48.79 3.26
C SER A 67 -15.38 48.92 4.10
N PRO A 68 -14.64 50.05 4.04
CA PRO A 68 -13.23 50.18 4.46
C PRO A 68 -13.01 50.31 5.99
N MET A 69 -14.03 50.02 6.80
CA MET A 69 -13.89 49.87 8.25
C MET A 69 -14.51 48.53 8.64
N PRO A 70 -13.73 47.54 9.08
CA PRO A 70 -14.28 46.31 9.63
C PRO A 70 -15.27 46.67 10.75
N ALA A 71 -16.48 46.10 10.70
CA ALA A 71 -17.54 46.39 11.66
C ALA A 71 -17.13 46.19 13.14
N GLY A 72 -16.04 45.45 13.39
CA GLY A 72 -15.43 45.24 14.72
C GLY A 72 -14.79 46.50 15.36
N PHE A 73 -14.47 47.55 14.59
CA PHE A 73 -13.87 48.78 15.14
C PHE A 73 -14.88 49.82 15.63
N ARG A 74 -16.18 49.50 15.65
CA ARG A 74 -17.23 50.40 16.16
C ARG A 74 -17.47 50.28 17.67
N ASN A 75 -16.91 49.25 18.32
CA ASN A 75 -17.13 48.95 19.73
C ASN A 75 -15.84 49.15 20.53
N PHE A 76 -15.39 50.40 20.58
CA PHE A 76 -14.27 50.80 21.42
C PHE A 76 -14.73 51.80 22.48
N TYR A 77 -13.94 51.90 23.53
CA TYR A 77 -14.13 52.79 24.64
C TYR A 77 -12.81 53.47 24.96
N SER A 78 -12.85 54.76 25.22
CA SER A 78 -11.67 55.52 25.64
C SER A 78 -12.01 56.43 26.81
N GLY A 79 -11.10 56.52 27.77
CA GLY A 79 -11.31 57.29 28.98
C GLY A 79 -10.02 57.62 29.71
N LEU A 80 -10.09 58.62 30.57
CA LEU A 80 -8.99 59.05 31.42
C LEU A 80 -9.16 58.50 32.83
N LEU A 81 -8.11 57.86 33.32
CA LEU A 81 -7.97 57.29 34.64
C LEU A 81 -7.07 58.18 35.47
N ASN A 82 -7.37 58.33 36.77
CA ASN A 82 -6.45 58.98 37.70
C ASN A 82 -5.31 58.02 38.12
N SER A 83 -4.34 58.51 38.90
CA SER A 83 -3.21 57.70 39.39
C SER A 83 -3.61 56.47 40.23
N SER A 84 -4.83 56.45 40.78
CA SER A 84 -5.42 55.31 41.51
C SER A 84 -6.17 54.30 40.62
N GLY A 85 -6.26 54.55 39.31
CA GLY A 85 -6.95 53.67 38.35
C GLY A 85 -8.45 53.87 38.25
N ARG A 86 -9.00 54.95 38.85
CA ARG A 86 -10.41 55.30 38.73
C ARG A 86 -10.65 56.20 37.53
N LEU A 87 -11.68 55.86 36.75
CA LEU A 87 -12.16 56.67 35.65
C LEU A 87 -12.72 58.00 36.16
N TYR A 88 -12.25 59.11 35.60
CA TYR A 88 -12.75 60.45 35.93
C TYR A 88 -13.32 61.20 34.73
N ARG A 89 -13.02 60.75 33.49
CA ARG A 89 -13.60 61.31 32.28
C ARG A 89 -13.69 60.26 31.18
N THR A 90 -14.84 60.16 30.55
CA THR A 90 -15.05 59.34 29.34
C THR A 90 -14.89 60.18 28.09
N ILE A 91 -14.22 59.63 27.08
CA ILE A 91 -13.94 60.29 25.79
C ILE A 91 -14.78 59.68 24.67
N SER A 92 -14.90 58.35 24.66
CA SER A 92 -15.82 57.63 23.78
C SER A 92 -16.51 56.49 24.54
N ASP A 93 -17.82 56.39 24.37
CA ASP A 93 -18.64 55.35 24.98
C ASP A 93 -18.73 54.11 24.09
N PHE A 94 -18.89 52.96 24.72
CA PHE A 94 -19.26 51.74 24.00
C PHE A 94 -20.61 51.92 23.31
N SER A 95 -20.79 51.34 22.12
CA SER A 95 -22.12 51.22 21.50
C SER A 95 -23.01 50.16 22.17
N SER A 96 -22.49 49.41 23.15
CA SER A 96 -23.12 48.25 23.79
C SER A 96 -23.72 48.56 25.17
N SER A 97 -24.65 47.71 25.58
CA SER A 97 -25.60 47.86 26.69
C SER A 97 -25.04 47.62 28.11
N GLU A 98 -23.74 47.77 28.36
CA GLU A 98 -23.17 47.53 29.70
C GLU A 98 -23.35 48.76 30.61
N THR A 99 -23.58 48.52 31.90
CA THR A 99 -23.77 49.58 32.89
C THR A 99 -22.42 50.16 33.33
N ASP A 100 -22.38 51.47 33.65
CA ASP A 100 -21.16 52.18 34.07
C ASP A 100 -20.44 51.52 35.28
N GLU A 101 -21.16 50.74 36.09
CA GLU A 101 -20.63 50.03 37.27
C GLU A 101 -19.85 48.75 36.91
N GLU A 102 -20.32 47.99 35.92
CA GLU A 102 -19.62 46.81 35.39
C GLU A 102 -18.34 47.23 34.68
N LEU A 103 -18.41 48.33 33.92
CA LEU A 103 -17.28 48.88 33.20
C LEU A 103 -16.16 49.34 34.14
N ASN A 104 -16.50 50.06 35.21
CA ASN A 104 -15.53 50.50 36.21
C ASN A 104 -14.83 49.31 36.90
N THR A 105 -15.55 48.20 37.09
CA THR A 105 -14.98 46.97 37.66
C THR A 105 -14.00 46.30 36.70
N ILE A 106 -14.31 46.26 35.39
CA ILE A 106 -13.42 45.72 34.35
C ILE A 106 -12.16 46.58 34.23
N ILE A 107 -12.32 47.91 34.18
CA ILE A 107 -11.21 48.88 34.09
C ILE A 107 -10.28 48.77 35.32
N ALA A 108 -10.84 48.68 36.53
CA ALA A 108 -10.05 48.54 37.75
C ALA A 108 -9.20 47.26 37.75
N ARG A 109 -9.73 46.15 37.22
CA ARG A 109 -8.98 44.89 37.07
C ARG A 109 -7.91 44.97 35.98
N MET A 110 -8.22 45.58 34.82
CA MET A 110 -7.23 45.82 33.76
C MET A 110 -6.09 46.72 34.25
N PHE A 111 -6.39 47.71 35.08
CA PHE A 111 -5.40 48.59 35.70
C PHE A 111 -4.55 47.88 36.77
N ALA A 112 -5.14 46.96 37.53
CA ALA A 112 -4.42 46.15 38.52
C ALA A 112 -3.41 45.18 37.86
N ASP A 113 -3.71 44.68 36.66
CA ASP A 113 -2.82 43.84 35.85
C ASP A 113 -1.81 44.67 35.01
N ARG A 114 -1.56 45.94 35.36
CA ARG A 114 -0.61 46.79 34.65
C ARG A 114 0.82 46.25 34.78
N THR A 115 1.44 45.95 33.65
CA THR A 115 2.89 45.78 33.53
C THR A 115 3.51 47.12 33.13
N ALA A 116 4.79 47.35 33.45
CA ALA A 116 5.50 48.58 33.03
C ALA A 116 5.58 48.74 31.50
N ASP A 117 5.36 47.64 30.78
CA ASP A 117 5.22 47.60 29.34
C ASP A 117 3.73 47.74 28.99
N TYR A 118 3.38 48.85 28.34
CA TYR A 118 2.02 49.24 27.93
C TYR A 118 1.54 48.44 26.71
N SER A 119 1.83 47.14 26.73
CA SER A 119 1.55 46.20 25.66
C SER A 119 0.07 45.83 25.62
N HIS A 120 -0.40 45.46 24.43
CA HIS A 120 -1.76 44.99 24.19
C HIS A 120 -2.04 43.75 25.05
N LYS A 121 -3.12 43.78 25.82
CA LYS A 121 -3.56 42.63 26.63
C LYS A 121 -5.02 42.29 26.35
N LEU A 122 -5.30 40.98 26.31
CA LEU A 122 -6.65 40.44 26.24
C LEU A 122 -7.15 40.07 27.64
N TYR A 123 -8.28 40.62 28.04
CA TYR A 123 -8.95 40.32 29.29
C TYR A 123 -10.44 40.05 29.03
N ASN A 124 -10.89 38.82 29.30
CA ASN A 124 -12.29 38.41 29.16
C ASN A 124 -12.93 38.75 27.79
N GLY A 125 -12.14 38.66 26.71
CA GLY A 125 -12.57 38.99 25.35
C GLY A 125 -12.51 40.47 24.99
N TYR A 126 -12.08 41.35 25.90
CA TYR A 126 -11.72 42.73 25.60
C TYR A 126 -10.22 42.84 25.35
N ALA A 127 -9.83 43.69 24.41
CA ALA A 127 -8.44 44.09 24.23
C ALA A 127 -8.26 45.50 24.81
N PHE A 128 -7.22 45.73 25.62
CA PHE A 128 -6.96 47.06 26.18
C PHE A 128 -5.50 47.49 26.01
N ARG A 129 -5.30 48.80 26.01
CA ARG A 129 -3.98 49.45 25.97
C ARG A 129 -4.06 50.77 26.73
N MET A 130 -2.95 51.16 27.38
CA MET A 130 -2.90 52.37 28.20
C MET A 130 -1.66 53.19 27.88
N ARG A 131 -1.69 54.49 28.13
CA ARG A 131 -0.51 55.38 28.05
C ARG A 131 -0.55 56.41 29.18
N PRO A 132 0.59 56.84 29.76
CA PRO A 132 0.62 57.95 30.71
C PRO A 132 0.08 59.25 30.08
N HIS A 133 -0.77 59.97 30.79
CA HIS A 133 -1.34 61.24 30.34
C HIS A 133 -1.52 62.21 31.52
N ALA A 134 -0.81 63.35 31.51
CA ALA A 134 -0.84 64.45 32.49
C ALA A 134 -0.94 64.04 33.99
N ASP A 135 -2.15 63.76 34.50
CA ASP A 135 -2.45 63.41 35.91
C ASP A 135 -2.93 61.96 36.12
N GLY A 136 -2.63 61.06 35.17
CA GLY A 136 -2.96 59.65 35.26
C GLY A 136 -2.70 58.90 33.95
N TYR A 137 -3.70 58.20 33.43
CA TYR A 137 -3.55 57.32 32.27
C TYR A 137 -4.72 57.47 31.29
N LEU A 138 -4.41 57.47 29.99
CA LEU A 138 -5.40 57.26 28.94
C LEU A 138 -5.52 55.76 28.71
N ILE A 139 -6.73 55.22 28.80
CA ILE A 139 -7.06 53.83 28.47
C ILE A 139 -7.91 53.80 27.20
N VAL A 140 -7.61 52.84 26.33
CA VAL A 140 -8.48 52.44 25.22
C VAL A 140 -8.80 50.96 25.37
N ILE A 141 -10.04 50.57 25.12
CA ILE A 141 -10.56 49.21 25.21
C ILE A 141 -11.35 48.89 23.94
N LEU A 142 -11.19 47.71 23.35
CA LEU A 142 -12.08 47.16 22.32
C LEU A 142 -12.78 45.90 22.84
N ASP A 143 -14.07 45.77 22.52
CA ASP A 143 -14.81 44.52 22.71
C ASP A 143 -14.57 43.59 21.49
N ARG A 144 -13.89 42.46 21.73
CA ARG A 144 -13.60 41.44 20.71
C ARG A 144 -14.38 40.14 20.93
N ARG A 145 -15.33 40.09 21.87
CA ARG A 145 -16.05 38.86 22.22
C ARG A 145 -16.77 38.26 21.02
N ASN A 146 -17.45 39.07 20.22
CA ASN A 146 -18.13 38.62 19.01
C ASN A 146 -17.17 38.05 17.96
N GLU A 147 -15.99 38.66 17.78
CA GLU A 147 -14.97 38.17 16.85
C GLU A 147 -14.45 36.80 17.30
N ILE A 148 -14.14 36.66 18.58
CA ILE A 148 -13.64 35.41 19.17
C ILE A 148 -14.70 34.30 19.06
N HIS A 149 -15.97 34.60 19.36
CA HIS A 149 -17.07 33.64 19.24
C HIS A 149 -17.31 33.20 17.79
N LEU A 150 -17.31 34.13 16.84
CA LEU A 150 -17.44 33.83 15.41
C LEU A 150 -16.28 32.97 14.92
N GLN A 151 -15.06 33.30 15.32
CA GLN A 151 -13.85 32.56 14.96
C GLN A 151 -13.86 31.13 15.50
N PHE A 152 -14.27 30.96 16.77
CA PHE A 152 -14.37 29.64 17.40
C PHE A 152 -15.42 28.77 16.70
N ASN A 153 -16.63 29.31 16.47
CA ASN A 153 -17.71 28.59 15.79
C ASN A 153 -17.32 28.21 14.35
N PHE A 154 -16.67 29.10 13.62
CA PHE A 154 -16.17 28.83 12.27
C PHE A 154 -15.13 27.69 12.27
N THR A 155 -14.21 27.70 13.25
CA THR A 155 -13.19 26.66 13.40
C THR A 155 -13.83 25.30 13.71
N LEU A 156 -14.81 25.25 14.61
CA LEU A 156 -15.54 24.01 14.90
C LEU A 156 -16.33 23.48 13.70
N ILE A 157 -17.05 24.34 12.97
CA ILE A 157 -17.82 23.93 11.80
C ILE A 157 -16.90 23.42 10.69
N SER A 158 -15.78 24.11 10.42
CA SER A 158 -14.83 23.68 9.40
C SER A 158 -14.17 22.34 9.75
N LEU A 159 -13.88 22.09 11.03
CA LEU A 159 -13.38 20.80 11.51
C LEU A 159 -14.43 19.69 11.33
N ALA A 160 -15.69 19.95 11.66
CA ALA A 160 -16.78 19.00 11.49
C ALA A 160 -16.97 18.63 10.00
N VAL A 161 -16.99 19.63 9.12
CA VAL A 161 -17.09 19.44 7.66
C VAL A 161 -15.91 18.63 7.14
N PHE A 162 -14.70 18.90 7.63
CA PHE A 162 -13.51 18.13 7.26
C PHE A 162 -13.67 16.65 7.61
N PHE A 163 -14.09 16.32 8.84
CA PHE A 163 -14.30 14.94 9.24
C PHE A 163 -15.41 14.25 8.44
N VAL A 164 -16.55 14.93 8.21
CA VAL A 164 -17.64 14.38 7.39
C VAL A 164 -17.16 14.09 5.96
N SER A 165 -16.39 15.01 5.37
CA SER A 165 -15.84 14.81 4.02
C SER A 165 -14.88 13.62 3.95
N LEU A 166 -14.11 13.37 5.01
CA LEU A 166 -13.17 12.25 5.11
C LEU A 166 -13.93 10.92 5.20
N VAL A 167 -15.00 10.86 6.00
CA VAL A 167 -15.87 9.69 6.09
C VAL A 167 -16.52 9.38 4.75
N ILE A 168 -17.06 10.38 4.05
CA ILE A 168 -17.65 10.21 2.72
C ILE A 168 -16.60 9.70 1.73
N ALA A 169 -15.42 10.30 1.69
CA ALA A 169 -14.32 9.87 0.82
C ALA A 169 -13.89 8.44 1.10
N PHE A 170 -13.85 8.03 2.39
CA PHE A 170 -13.55 6.65 2.77
C PHE A 170 -14.56 5.66 2.18
N PHE A 171 -15.86 5.91 2.32
CA PHE A 171 -16.89 5.01 1.78
C PHE A 171 -16.88 4.96 0.25
N ILE A 172 -16.63 6.08 -0.42
CA ILE A 172 -16.47 6.13 -1.89
C ILE A 172 -15.27 5.28 -2.31
N CYS A 173 -14.10 5.49 -1.70
CA CYS A 173 -12.89 4.72 -2.00
C CYS A 173 -13.08 3.22 -1.71
N TRP A 174 -13.72 2.89 -0.59
CA TRP A 174 -13.98 1.51 -0.21
C TRP A 174 -14.92 0.80 -1.21
N GLY A 175 -16.02 1.44 -1.59
CA GLY A 175 -16.96 0.92 -2.59
C GLY A 175 -16.33 0.77 -3.98
N PHE A 176 -15.57 1.79 -4.42
CA PHE A 176 -14.86 1.74 -5.71
C PHE A 176 -13.80 0.64 -5.74
N SER A 177 -13.05 0.45 -4.65
CA SER A 177 -12.07 -0.64 -4.53
C SER A 177 -12.73 -2.01 -4.70
N PHE A 178 -13.87 -2.24 -4.06
CA PHE A 178 -14.62 -3.49 -4.20
C PHE A 178 -15.10 -3.72 -5.64
N TRP A 179 -15.64 -2.67 -6.28
CA TRP A 179 -16.11 -2.76 -7.67
C TRP A 179 -14.98 -2.98 -8.67
N ALA A 180 -13.81 -2.36 -8.47
CA ALA A 180 -12.65 -2.50 -9.36
C ALA A 180 -12.03 -3.91 -9.29
N ILE A 181 -12.04 -4.55 -8.11
CA ILE A 181 -11.41 -5.86 -7.90
C ILE A 181 -12.29 -7.02 -8.38
N LYS A 182 -13.63 -6.89 -8.26
CA LYS A 182 -14.59 -7.93 -8.65
C LYS A 182 -14.39 -8.47 -10.08
N PRO A 183 -14.32 -7.64 -11.15
CA PRO A 183 -14.16 -8.14 -12.52
C PRO A 183 -12.81 -8.82 -12.74
N VAL A 184 -11.75 -8.34 -12.08
CA VAL A 184 -10.41 -8.97 -12.16
C VAL A 184 -10.44 -10.38 -11.56
N LYS A 185 -11.08 -10.53 -10.39
CA LYS A 185 -11.25 -11.84 -9.75
C LYS A 185 -12.07 -12.79 -10.62
N GLU A 186 -13.19 -12.33 -11.18
CA GLU A 186 -14.03 -13.13 -12.07
C GLU A 186 -13.35 -13.52 -13.38
N ALA A 187 -12.57 -12.61 -13.97
CA ALA A 187 -11.78 -12.90 -15.17
C ALA A 187 -10.71 -13.96 -14.87
N PHE A 188 -10.02 -13.85 -13.74
CA PHE A 188 -9.01 -14.83 -13.32
C PHE A 188 -9.61 -16.22 -13.06
N VAL A 189 -10.78 -16.29 -12.42
CA VAL A 189 -11.50 -17.56 -12.20
C VAL A 189 -11.97 -18.16 -13.54
N ARG A 190 -12.54 -17.35 -14.44
CA ARG A 190 -12.95 -17.82 -15.78
C ARG A 190 -11.76 -18.31 -16.60
N GLN A 191 -10.62 -17.63 -16.54
CA GLN A 191 -9.39 -18.06 -17.22
C GLN A 191 -8.92 -19.43 -16.70
N LYS A 192 -8.96 -19.65 -15.39
CA LYS A 192 -8.63 -20.94 -14.78
C LYS A 192 -9.56 -22.06 -15.26
N GLN A 193 -10.86 -21.79 -15.28
CA GLN A 193 -11.87 -22.75 -15.74
C GLN A 193 -11.70 -23.07 -17.24
N PHE A 194 -11.48 -22.06 -18.08
CA PHE A 194 -11.21 -22.24 -19.50
C PHE A 194 -9.96 -23.10 -19.75
N ILE A 195 -8.88 -22.90 -19.01
CA ILE A 195 -7.67 -23.73 -19.14
C ILE A 195 -7.98 -25.19 -18.79
N ALA A 196 -8.77 -25.44 -17.74
CA ALA A 196 -9.16 -26.79 -17.36
C ALA A 196 -10.01 -27.47 -18.44
N ASP A 197 -11.01 -26.76 -18.98
CA ASP A 197 -11.93 -27.28 -19.99
C ASP A 197 -11.23 -27.51 -21.34
N ALA A 198 -10.43 -26.54 -21.81
CA ALA A 198 -9.63 -26.66 -23.02
C ALA A 198 -8.66 -27.85 -22.96
N SER A 199 -8.15 -28.18 -21.77
CA SER A 199 -7.23 -29.30 -21.63
C SER A 199 -7.91 -30.67 -21.84
N HIS A 200 -9.19 -30.80 -21.50
CA HIS A 200 -9.97 -32.01 -21.80
C HIS A 200 -10.17 -32.16 -23.30
N GLU A 201 -10.49 -31.07 -23.99
CA GLU A 201 -10.63 -31.03 -25.44
C GLU A 201 -9.30 -31.27 -26.18
N LEU A 202 -8.15 -30.91 -25.58
CA LEU A 202 -6.82 -31.15 -26.15
C LEU A 202 -6.30 -32.58 -25.91
N LYS A 203 -6.72 -33.26 -24.85
CA LYS A 203 -6.23 -34.61 -24.52
C LYS A 203 -6.67 -35.63 -25.57
N THR A 204 -7.92 -35.54 -26.01
CA THR A 204 -8.53 -36.45 -26.99
C THR A 204 -7.79 -36.46 -28.34
N PRO A 205 -7.58 -35.34 -29.04
CA PRO A 205 -6.89 -35.34 -30.33
C PRO A 205 -5.44 -35.82 -30.22
N VAL A 206 -4.73 -35.47 -29.15
CA VAL A 206 -3.35 -35.93 -28.91
C VAL A 206 -3.29 -37.45 -28.67
N ALA A 207 -4.27 -38.02 -27.96
CA ALA A 207 -4.37 -39.46 -27.80
C ALA A 207 -4.64 -40.19 -29.13
N VAL A 208 -5.51 -39.63 -29.98
CA VAL A 208 -5.79 -40.17 -31.32
C VAL A 208 -4.56 -40.11 -32.23
N ILE A 209 -3.83 -38.99 -32.22
CA ILE A 209 -2.57 -38.86 -32.99
C ILE A 209 -1.56 -39.91 -32.52
N GLY A 210 -1.44 -40.13 -31.21
CA GLY A 210 -0.56 -41.15 -30.64
C GLY A 210 -0.91 -42.55 -31.09
N ALA A 211 -2.18 -42.94 -30.97
CA ALA A 211 -2.66 -44.25 -31.41
C ALA A 211 -2.42 -44.49 -32.92
N ASN A 212 -2.69 -43.48 -33.76
CA ASN A 212 -2.44 -43.58 -35.19
C ASN A 212 -0.94 -43.69 -35.51
N ALA A 213 -0.08 -42.98 -34.76
CA ALA A 213 1.35 -43.09 -34.92
C ALA A 213 1.90 -44.46 -34.50
N ASP A 214 1.33 -45.06 -33.46
CA ASP A 214 1.69 -46.42 -33.02
C ASP A 214 1.25 -47.49 -34.03
N VAL A 215 0.10 -47.31 -34.69
CA VAL A 215 -0.34 -48.17 -35.81
C VAL A 215 0.61 -48.02 -37.00
N LEU A 216 0.92 -46.78 -37.40
CA LEU A 216 1.83 -46.52 -38.52
C LEU A 216 3.24 -47.08 -38.28
N GLU A 217 3.71 -47.16 -37.05
CA GLU A 217 5.04 -47.72 -36.74
C GLU A 217 5.16 -49.19 -37.14
N GLN A 218 4.04 -49.92 -37.11
CA GLN A 218 3.98 -51.31 -37.57
C GLN A 218 4.08 -51.41 -39.10
N GLU A 219 3.54 -50.42 -39.83
CA GLU A 219 3.56 -50.38 -41.30
C GLU A 219 4.86 -49.82 -41.88
N ILE A 220 5.46 -48.82 -41.21
CA ILE A 220 6.68 -48.12 -41.65
C ILE A 220 7.76 -48.08 -40.55
N PRO A 221 8.28 -49.25 -40.11
CA PRO A 221 9.26 -49.32 -39.03
C PRO A 221 10.55 -48.55 -39.38
N GLY A 222 11.13 -47.87 -38.38
CA GLY A 222 12.38 -47.13 -38.54
C GLY A 222 12.26 -45.79 -39.29
N ASN A 223 11.04 -45.33 -39.58
CA ASN A 223 10.84 -44.00 -40.17
C ASN A 223 11.15 -42.89 -39.16
N LYS A 224 12.22 -42.14 -39.40
CA LYS A 224 12.70 -41.05 -38.54
C LYS A 224 11.66 -39.94 -38.32
N TRP A 225 10.81 -39.67 -39.32
CA TRP A 225 9.76 -38.65 -39.20
C TRP A 225 8.64 -39.11 -38.27
N LEU A 226 8.30 -40.40 -38.31
CA LEU A 226 7.33 -40.98 -37.39
C LEU A 226 7.86 -40.96 -35.95
N GLU A 227 9.15 -41.26 -35.75
CA GLU A 227 9.79 -41.13 -34.43
C GLU A 227 9.71 -39.69 -33.90
N TYR A 228 9.94 -38.69 -34.76
CA TYR A 228 9.79 -37.28 -34.40
C TYR A 228 8.35 -36.91 -34.04
N ILE A 229 7.36 -37.38 -34.80
CA ILE A 229 5.93 -37.18 -34.50
C ILE A 229 5.58 -37.80 -33.15
N LYS A 230 5.99 -39.04 -32.89
CA LYS A 230 5.74 -39.73 -31.61
C LYS A 230 6.37 -38.96 -30.44
N LYS A 231 7.62 -38.54 -30.60
CA LYS A 231 8.33 -37.74 -29.59
C LYS A 231 7.61 -36.43 -29.29
N GLU A 232 7.14 -35.73 -30.32
CA GLU A 232 6.42 -34.46 -30.15
C GLU A 232 5.01 -34.67 -29.56
N ASN A 233 4.30 -35.73 -29.96
CA ASN A 233 2.99 -36.08 -29.40
C ASN A 233 3.07 -36.46 -27.91
N MET A 234 4.12 -37.20 -27.52
CA MET A 234 4.44 -37.46 -26.11
C MET A 234 4.75 -36.17 -25.35
N ARG A 235 5.51 -35.25 -25.95
CA ARG A 235 5.80 -33.92 -25.37
C ARG A 235 4.54 -33.11 -25.16
N MET A 236 3.64 -33.07 -26.14
CA MET A 236 2.34 -32.40 -26.03
C MET A 236 1.46 -33.04 -24.95
N SER A 237 1.41 -34.38 -24.90
CA SER A 237 0.67 -35.12 -23.86
C SER A 237 1.13 -34.76 -22.45
N ALA A 238 2.45 -34.72 -22.23
CA ALA A 238 3.03 -34.33 -20.95
C ALA A 238 2.67 -32.88 -20.60
N LEU A 239 2.78 -31.95 -21.56
CA LEU A 239 2.45 -30.53 -21.36
C LEU A 239 0.98 -30.32 -20.98
N ILE A 240 0.05 -30.99 -21.66
CA ILE A 240 -1.38 -30.92 -21.36
C ILE A 240 -1.66 -31.48 -19.96
N LYS A 241 -1.03 -32.61 -19.60
CA LYS A 241 -1.18 -33.22 -18.28
C LYS A 241 -0.68 -32.29 -17.17
N ASP A 242 0.47 -31.66 -17.38
CA ASP A 242 1.08 -30.69 -16.47
C ASP A 242 0.19 -29.44 -16.29
N LEU A 243 -0.37 -28.92 -17.38
CA LEU A 243 -1.29 -27.79 -17.37
C LEU A 243 -2.60 -28.12 -16.62
N LEU A 244 -3.16 -29.31 -16.87
CA LEU A 244 -4.35 -29.83 -16.16
C LEU A 244 -4.12 -29.95 -14.67
N PHE A 245 -2.95 -30.47 -14.27
CA PHE A 245 -2.61 -30.59 -12.87
C PHE A 245 -2.62 -29.22 -12.18
N LEU A 246 -2.00 -28.21 -12.79
CA LEU A 246 -1.97 -26.85 -12.26
C LEU A 246 -3.37 -26.21 -12.23
N ALA A 247 -4.16 -26.38 -13.29
CA ALA A 247 -5.52 -25.83 -13.38
C ALA A 247 -6.48 -26.45 -12.34
N ARG A 248 -6.39 -27.76 -12.11
CA ARG A 248 -7.20 -28.46 -11.11
C ARG A 248 -6.86 -27.98 -9.69
N ASN A 249 -5.58 -27.84 -9.37
CA ASN A 249 -5.16 -27.28 -8.09
C ASN A 249 -5.67 -25.85 -7.88
N ASP A 250 -5.56 -25.01 -8.91
CA ASP A 250 -6.02 -23.63 -8.90
C ASP A 250 -7.53 -23.46 -8.67
N SER A 251 -8.31 -24.50 -8.98
CA SER A 251 -9.76 -24.60 -8.77
C SER A 251 -10.15 -25.28 -7.44
N GLY A 252 -9.16 -25.71 -6.64
CA GLY A 252 -9.39 -26.47 -5.40
C GLY A 252 -9.86 -27.91 -5.60
N ARG A 253 -9.81 -28.44 -6.84
CA ARG A 253 -10.29 -29.78 -7.20
C ARG A 253 -9.18 -30.83 -7.22
N LEU A 254 -8.03 -30.55 -6.62
CA LEU A 254 -6.95 -31.53 -6.56
C LEU A 254 -7.28 -32.55 -5.45
N GLU A 255 -7.74 -33.72 -5.84
CA GLU A 255 -7.87 -34.85 -4.92
C GLU A 255 -6.48 -35.32 -4.49
N MET A 256 -6.27 -35.30 -3.19
CA MET A 256 -5.05 -35.78 -2.52
C MET A 256 -5.39 -37.06 -1.80
N ASN A 257 -4.55 -38.09 -1.92
CA ASN A 257 -4.73 -39.34 -1.21
C ASN A 257 -3.61 -39.54 -0.18
N PRO A 258 -3.62 -38.82 0.95
CA PRO A 258 -2.56 -38.90 1.93
C PRO A 258 -2.58 -40.25 2.64
N VAL A 259 -1.47 -40.98 2.52
CA VAL A 259 -1.25 -42.27 3.16
C VAL A 259 0.04 -42.22 3.98
N ARG A 260 0.16 -43.12 4.97
CA ARG A 260 1.41 -43.30 5.69
C ARG A 260 2.31 -44.23 4.86
N PHE A 261 3.47 -43.76 4.42
CA PHE A 261 4.42 -44.55 3.63
C PHE A 261 5.87 -44.28 4.07
N ASP A 262 6.79 -45.13 3.64
CA ASP A 262 8.22 -44.97 3.87
C ASP A 262 8.85 -44.09 2.78
N LEU A 263 9.31 -42.90 3.19
CA LEU A 263 9.95 -41.91 2.33
C LEU A 263 11.25 -42.44 1.72
N ALA A 264 12.05 -43.20 2.48
CA ALA A 264 13.32 -43.73 2.01
C ALA A 264 13.12 -44.69 0.83
N SER A 265 12.20 -45.66 0.98
CA SER A 265 11.81 -46.56 -0.10
C SER A 265 11.24 -45.83 -1.31
N CYS A 266 10.38 -44.82 -1.10
CA CYS A 266 9.84 -44.01 -2.19
C CYS A 266 10.96 -43.29 -2.97
N CYS A 267 11.93 -42.71 -2.27
CA CYS A 267 13.08 -42.03 -2.89
C CYS A 267 13.95 -43.02 -3.69
N ALA A 268 14.29 -44.16 -3.11
CA ALA A 268 15.08 -45.19 -3.78
C ALA A 268 14.40 -45.65 -5.09
N CYS A 269 13.10 -46.00 -5.01
CA CYS A 269 12.31 -46.39 -6.18
C CYS A 269 12.18 -45.30 -7.26
N ALA A 270 12.26 -44.02 -6.88
CA ALA A 270 12.22 -42.91 -7.83
C ALA A 270 13.56 -42.66 -8.53
N VAL A 271 14.68 -42.98 -7.86
CA VAL A 271 16.03 -42.78 -8.38
C VAL A 271 16.44 -43.88 -9.36
N LEU A 272 16.02 -45.14 -9.13
CA LEU A 272 16.42 -46.29 -9.96
C LEU A 272 16.32 -46.05 -11.49
N PRO A 273 15.23 -45.49 -12.06
CA PRO A 273 15.14 -45.27 -13.50
C PRO A 273 16.12 -44.24 -14.06
N PHE A 274 16.71 -43.40 -13.20
CA PHE A 274 17.67 -42.38 -13.60
C PHE A 274 19.11 -42.88 -13.60
N GLU A 275 19.41 -44.03 -12.98
CA GLU A 275 20.77 -44.58 -12.95
C GLU A 275 21.32 -44.83 -14.36
N SER A 276 20.51 -45.45 -15.22
CA SER A 276 20.87 -45.69 -16.63
C SER A 276 21.06 -44.38 -17.41
N VAL A 277 20.15 -43.42 -17.23
CA VAL A 277 20.18 -42.13 -17.93
C VAL A 277 21.40 -41.30 -17.51
N VAL A 278 21.72 -41.27 -16.22
CA VAL A 278 22.93 -40.61 -15.68
C VAL A 278 24.17 -41.23 -16.30
N PHE A 279 24.25 -42.56 -16.30
CA PHE A 279 25.39 -43.31 -16.80
C PHE A 279 25.62 -43.07 -18.29
N GLU A 280 24.57 -43.17 -19.11
CA GLU A 280 24.64 -42.90 -20.56
C GLU A 280 25.07 -41.47 -20.88
N GLN A 281 24.68 -40.49 -20.05
CA GLN A 281 25.09 -39.10 -20.19
C GLN A 281 26.49 -38.80 -19.61
N GLY A 282 27.17 -39.80 -19.04
CA GLY A 282 28.49 -39.67 -18.43
C GLY A 282 28.53 -38.77 -17.19
N LYS A 283 27.43 -38.75 -16.42
CA LYS A 283 27.29 -38.01 -15.15
C LYS A 283 27.53 -38.94 -13.96
N LYS A 284 27.64 -38.39 -12.75
CA LYS A 284 27.77 -39.16 -11.51
C LYS A 284 26.48 -39.04 -10.70
N LEU A 285 25.98 -40.15 -10.16
CA LEU A 285 24.84 -40.18 -9.25
C LEU A 285 25.27 -40.72 -7.89
N GLU A 286 24.97 -39.98 -6.83
CA GLU A 286 25.17 -40.41 -5.44
C GLU A 286 23.83 -40.43 -4.71
N THR A 287 23.61 -41.43 -3.87
CA THR A 287 22.43 -41.54 -3.01
C THR A 287 22.83 -41.59 -1.55
N GLU A 288 22.24 -40.71 -0.75
CA GLU A 288 22.35 -40.64 0.71
C GLU A 288 20.96 -40.86 1.30
N ILE A 289 20.42 -42.06 1.10
CA ILE A 289 19.10 -42.47 1.57
C ILE A 289 19.29 -43.45 2.73
N PRO A 290 18.69 -43.21 3.90
CA PRO A 290 18.85 -44.10 5.05
C PRO A 290 18.24 -45.48 4.76
N GLN A 291 18.89 -46.51 5.28
CA GLN A 291 18.37 -47.89 5.26
C GLN A 291 17.22 -48.08 6.26
N THR A 292 17.11 -47.18 7.24
CA THR A 292 16.01 -47.17 8.20
C THR A 292 14.79 -46.46 7.61
N PRO A 293 13.57 -47.01 7.75
CA PRO A 293 12.38 -46.42 7.19
C PRO A 293 12.06 -45.07 7.85
N VAL A 294 11.74 -44.08 7.01
CA VAL A 294 11.35 -42.72 7.43
C VAL A 294 9.89 -42.53 7.08
N TYR A 295 8.99 -42.73 8.04
CA TYR A 295 7.56 -42.62 7.79
C TYR A 295 7.08 -41.17 7.71
N VAL A 296 6.29 -40.88 6.68
CA VAL A 296 5.57 -39.61 6.48
C VAL A 296 4.10 -39.87 6.15
N TYR A 297 3.23 -38.89 6.40
CA TYR A 297 1.82 -38.93 5.99
C TYR A 297 1.58 -37.94 4.84
N ALA A 298 1.57 -38.42 3.60
CA ALA A 298 1.47 -37.60 2.38
C ALA A 298 0.95 -38.44 1.20
N ASP A 299 0.66 -37.80 0.06
CA ASP A 299 0.34 -38.52 -1.17
C ASP A 299 1.65 -38.99 -1.84
N GLU A 300 1.96 -40.28 -1.69
CA GLU A 300 3.19 -40.89 -2.19
C GLU A 300 3.43 -40.62 -3.68
N SER A 301 2.37 -40.68 -4.50
CA SER A 301 2.47 -40.48 -5.94
C SER A 301 2.92 -39.06 -6.29
N ARG A 302 2.46 -38.08 -5.52
CA ARG A 302 2.80 -36.66 -5.68
C ARG A 302 4.20 -36.35 -5.16
N ILE A 303 4.59 -36.93 -4.02
CA ILE A 303 5.95 -36.78 -3.51
C ILE A 303 6.97 -37.37 -4.50
N LYS A 304 6.69 -38.57 -5.04
CA LYS A 304 7.49 -39.17 -6.11
C LYS A 304 7.58 -38.26 -7.33
N GLN A 305 6.46 -37.67 -7.77
CA GLN A 305 6.43 -36.71 -8.87
C GLN A 305 7.31 -35.49 -8.61
N CYS A 306 7.28 -34.93 -7.39
CA CYS A 306 8.15 -33.80 -7.01
C CYS A 306 9.63 -34.15 -7.09
N LEU A 307 10.02 -35.33 -6.60
CA LEU A 307 11.40 -35.82 -6.69
C LEU A 307 11.85 -36.02 -8.14
N VAL A 308 11.01 -36.62 -8.98
CA VAL A 308 11.27 -36.79 -10.42
C VAL A 308 11.52 -35.43 -11.10
N ILE A 309 10.74 -34.41 -10.74
CA ILE A 309 10.92 -33.04 -11.26
C ILE A 309 12.28 -32.46 -10.84
N PHE A 310 12.68 -32.65 -9.58
CA PHE A 310 13.98 -32.18 -9.10
C PHE A 310 15.15 -32.91 -9.77
N LEU A 311 15.05 -34.22 -9.94
CA LEU A 311 16.03 -35.05 -10.65
C LEU A 311 16.18 -34.66 -12.12
N ASP A 312 15.07 -34.51 -12.83
CA ASP A 312 15.07 -34.07 -14.23
C ASP A 312 15.67 -32.66 -14.36
N ASN A 313 15.38 -31.75 -13.42
CA ASN A 313 15.99 -30.43 -13.39
C ASN A 313 17.51 -30.48 -13.14
N ALA A 314 17.95 -31.27 -12.17
CA ALA A 314 19.35 -31.49 -11.85
C ALA A 314 20.12 -32.03 -13.08
N LEU A 315 19.56 -33.04 -13.74
CA LEU A 315 20.19 -33.62 -14.93
C LEU A 315 20.26 -32.66 -16.10
N LYS A 316 19.19 -31.89 -16.38
CA LYS A 316 19.18 -30.92 -17.47
C LYS A 316 20.17 -29.78 -17.28
N ASN A 317 20.48 -29.42 -16.04
CA ASN A 317 21.40 -28.34 -15.71
C ASN A 317 22.83 -28.82 -15.41
N SER A 318 23.11 -30.10 -15.62
CA SER A 318 24.42 -30.71 -15.42
C SER A 318 25.03 -31.19 -16.74
N GLU A 319 26.35 -31.08 -16.84
CA GLU A 319 27.17 -31.53 -17.97
C GLU A 319 27.86 -32.87 -17.65
N LYS A 320 28.64 -33.38 -18.61
CA LYS A 320 29.39 -34.64 -18.44
C LYS A 320 30.41 -34.49 -17.30
N GLY A 321 30.43 -35.44 -16.37
CA GLY A 321 31.31 -35.45 -15.20
C GLY A 321 30.72 -34.78 -13.95
N ASP A 322 29.62 -34.04 -14.08
CA ASP A 322 28.93 -33.43 -12.94
C ASP A 322 28.30 -34.48 -12.03
N LEU A 323 28.22 -34.12 -10.75
CA LEU A 323 27.56 -34.91 -9.72
C LEU A 323 26.10 -34.47 -9.58
N VAL A 324 25.19 -35.44 -9.53
CA VAL A 324 23.83 -35.32 -9.01
C VAL A 324 23.74 -36.18 -7.75
N ARG A 325 23.28 -35.61 -6.65
CA ARG A 325 23.13 -36.30 -5.37
C ARG A 325 21.70 -36.22 -4.88
N VAL A 326 21.15 -37.34 -4.44
CA VAL A 326 19.84 -37.43 -3.79
C VAL A 326 20.01 -37.83 -2.34
N SER A 327 19.55 -37.00 -1.42
CA SER A 327 19.57 -37.29 0.01
C SER A 327 18.15 -37.26 0.56
N ALA A 328 17.81 -38.20 1.44
CA ALA A 328 16.54 -38.21 2.16
C ALA A 328 16.80 -38.47 3.64
N GLY A 329 15.92 -38.01 4.52
CA GLY A 329 16.11 -38.26 5.95
C GLY A 329 15.21 -37.41 6.82
N MET A 330 15.62 -37.27 8.08
CA MET A 330 14.93 -36.47 9.08
C MET A 330 15.95 -35.53 9.75
N SER A 331 15.61 -34.24 9.83
CA SER A 331 16.38 -33.21 10.55
C SER A 331 15.40 -32.28 11.26
N ASP A 332 15.70 -31.89 12.49
CA ASP A 332 14.92 -30.91 13.27
C ASP A 332 13.41 -31.22 13.33
N GLY A 333 13.06 -32.50 13.44
CA GLY A 333 11.67 -32.97 13.51
C GLY A 333 10.90 -32.89 12.18
N LYS A 334 11.59 -32.69 11.05
CA LYS A 334 11.00 -32.66 9.71
C LYS A 334 11.69 -33.67 8.81
N CYS A 335 10.90 -34.35 7.98
CA CYS A 335 11.45 -35.21 6.94
C CYS A 335 11.87 -34.34 5.76
N PHE A 336 12.95 -34.69 5.08
CA PHE A 336 13.40 -33.95 3.90
C PHE A 336 13.73 -34.88 2.74
N ILE A 337 13.57 -34.34 1.54
CA ILE A 337 14.13 -34.85 0.29
C ILE A 337 14.97 -33.74 -0.31
N LYS A 338 16.20 -34.04 -0.68
CA LYS A 338 17.17 -33.09 -1.22
C LYS A 338 17.74 -33.63 -2.52
N VAL A 339 17.80 -32.78 -3.54
CA VAL A 339 18.48 -33.06 -4.80
C VAL A 339 19.49 -31.95 -5.05
N PHE A 340 20.76 -32.32 -5.10
CA PHE A 340 21.90 -31.45 -5.34
C PHE A 340 22.54 -31.75 -6.69
N ASN A 341 23.05 -30.74 -7.39
CA ASN A 341 23.87 -30.94 -8.58
C ASN A 341 25.00 -29.91 -8.74
N THR A 342 26.13 -30.31 -9.32
CA THR A 342 27.32 -29.44 -9.56
C THR A 342 27.34 -28.76 -10.94
N GLY A 343 26.18 -28.35 -11.43
CA GLY A 343 26.04 -27.79 -12.78
C GLY A 343 26.10 -26.27 -12.86
N HIS A 344 25.44 -25.70 -13.87
CA HIS A 344 25.45 -24.24 -14.15
C HIS A 344 24.93 -23.36 -13.02
N GLY A 345 24.26 -23.92 -12.01
CA GLY A 345 23.59 -23.17 -10.96
C GLY A 345 22.51 -22.24 -11.51
N ILE A 346 21.98 -21.38 -10.64
CA ILE A 346 20.86 -20.48 -10.90
C ILE A 346 21.29 -19.07 -10.47
N PRO A 347 21.17 -18.06 -11.35
CA PRO A 347 21.43 -16.66 -11.00
C PRO A 347 20.54 -16.19 -9.83
N LYS A 348 21.07 -15.31 -8.97
CA LYS A 348 20.36 -14.86 -7.75
C LYS A 348 19.00 -14.25 -8.05
N ASP A 349 18.92 -13.46 -9.11
CA ASP A 349 17.74 -12.75 -9.60
C ASP A 349 16.70 -13.68 -10.24
N ALA A 350 17.10 -14.91 -10.62
CA ALA A 350 16.19 -15.95 -11.08
C ALA A 350 15.59 -16.77 -9.91
N LEU A 351 16.27 -16.89 -8.77
CA LEU A 351 15.83 -17.73 -7.63
C LEU A 351 14.41 -17.42 -7.13
N THR A 352 13.99 -16.15 -7.19
CA THR A 352 12.63 -15.73 -6.78
C THR A 352 11.56 -16.06 -7.83
N LYS A 353 11.97 -16.34 -9.07
CA LYS A 353 11.10 -16.53 -10.24
C LYS A 353 11.06 -17.96 -10.75
N ILE A 354 12.01 -18.83 -10.39
CA ILE A 354 12.11 -20.21 -10.92
C ILE A 354 10.87 -21.08 -10.68
N PHE A 355 10.04 -20.75 -9.69
CA PHE A 355 8.79 -21.44 -9.41
C PHE A 355 7.57 -20.86 -10.15
N ASN A 356 7.75 -19.78 -10.90
CA ASN A 356 6.69 -19.21 -11.73
C ASN A 356 6.45 -20.08 -12.97
N ARG A 357 5.19 -20.18 -13.38
CA ARG A 357 4.79 -20.95 -14.56
C ARG A 357 5.46 -20.39 -15.80
N PHE A 358 5.96 -21.29 -16.67
CA PHE A 358 6.63 -20.96 -17.93
C PHE A 358 7.93 -20.16 -17.79
N TYR A 359 8.40 -19.88 -16.58
CA TYR A 359 9.63 -19.13 -16.36
C TYR A 359 10.86 -20.00 -16.67
N ARG A 360 11.82 -19.41 -17.38
CA ARG A 360 13.13 -20.01 -17.68
C ARG A 360 14.18 -18.89 -17.59
N ALA A 361 15.31 -19.19 -16.95
CA ALA A 361 16.39 -18.20 -16.77
C ALA A 361 17.15 -17.90 -18.08
N ASP A 362 17.28 -18.88 -18.97
CA ASP A 362 18.01 -18.76 -20.23
C ASP A 362 17.12 -19.23 -21.41
N THR A 363 16.72 -18.29 -22.26
CA THR A 363 15.87 -18.54 -23.44
C THR A 363 16.66 -19.12 -24.61
N SER A 364 17.98 -18.98 -24.64
CA SER A 364 18.84 -19.45 -25.74
C SER A 364 18.97 -20.99 -25.76
N ARG A 365 19.04 -21.61 -24.58
CA ARG A 365 19.05 -23.07 -24.38
C ARG A 365 17.69 -23.75 -24.53
N ALA A 366 16.63 -23.00 -24.86
CA ALA A 366 15.25 -23.49 -24.86
C ALA A 366 14.99 -24.64 -25.86
N ARG A 367 15.68 -24.63 -27.01
CA ARG A 367 15.53 -25.65 -28.06
C ARG A 367 16.26 -26.96 -27.77
N ALA A 368 17.38 -26.92 -27.04
CA ALA A 368 18.24 -28.09 -26.81
C ALA A 368 17.81 -28.94 -25.58
N THR A 369 17.29 -28.30 -24.52
CA THR A 369 17.00 -28.96 -23.22
C THR A 369 15.53 -29.34 -23.01
N GLY A 370 14.63 -29.01 -23.95
CA GLY A 370 13.31 -29.65 -24.06
C GLY A 370 12.30 -29.45 -22.91
N GLY A 371 12.37 -28.36 -22.13
CA GLY A 371 11.44 -28.10 -21.01
C GLY A 371 10.42 -26.97 -21.23
N CYS A 372 9.16 -27.15 -20.86
CA CYS A 372 8.10 -26.12 -20.96
C CYS A 372 8.10 -25.07 -19.81
N GLY A 373 8.96 -25.24 -18.80
CA GLY A 373 9.01 -24.34 -17.64
C GLY A 373 7.87 -24.56 -16.63
N LEU A 374 7.17 -25.70 -16.67
CA LEU A 374 6.10 -26.03 -15.73
C LEU A 374 6.56 -26.90 -14.55
N GLY A 375 7.64 -27.68 -14.68
CA GLY A 375 8.08 -28.64 -13.66
C GLY A 375 8.21 -28.04 -12.26
N LEU A 376 9.05 -27.02 -12.06
CA LEU A 376 9.23 -26.42 -10.72
C LEU A 376 7.93 -25.78 -10.18
N SER A 377 7.06 -25.24 -11.05
CA SER A 377 5.76 -24.74 -10.62
C SER A 377 4.82 -25.87 -10.14
N ILE A 378 4.91 -27.06 -10.74
CA ILE A 378 4.21 -28.28 -10.31
C ILE A 378 4.76 -28.76 -8.98
N ALA A 379 6.08 -28.80 -8.81
CA ALA A 379 6.71 -29.13 -7.52
C ALA A 379 6.25 -28.19 -6.40
N LYS A 380 6.18 -26.88 -6.69
CA LYS A 380 5.61 -25.89 -5.76
C LYS A 380 4.16 -26.17 -5.44
N THR A 381 3.32 -26.43 -6.44
CA THR A 381 1.92 -26.81 -6.22
C THR A 381 1.76 -28.08 -5.38
N ILE A 382 2.59 -29.11 -5.60
CA ILE A 382 2.61 -30.32 -4.78
C ILE A 382 2.97 -29.98 -3.34
N ALA A 383 4.01 -29.18 -3.12
CA ALA A 383 4.41 -28.79 -1.77
C ALA A 383 3.33 -27.96 -1.07
N ASP A 384 2.75 -26.97 -1.74
CA ASP A 384 1.69 -26.12 -1.20
C ASP A 384 0.46 -26.96 -0.79
N SER A 385 0.09 -27.96 -1.61
CA SER A 385 -1.02 -28.90 -1.33
C SER A 385 -0.75 -29.82 -0.14
N HIS A 386 0.52 -30.08 0.17
CA HIS A 386 0.94 -30.87 1.34
C HIS A 386 1.26 -29.99 2.57
N HIS A 387 1.09 -28.67 2.48
CA HIS A 387 1.60 -27.72 3.47
C HIS A 387 3.10 -27.94 3.79
N ALA A 388 3.84 -28.35 2.78
CA ALA A 388 5.27 -28.62 2.80
C ALA A 388 6.05 -27.37 2.36
N ARG A 389 7.34 -27.33 2.67
CA ARG A 389 8.21 -26.20 2.30
C ARG A 389 9.23 -26.65 1.27
N ILE A 390 9.34 -25.93 0.15
CA ILE A 390 10.47 -26.06 -0.76
C ILE A 390 11.46 -24.93 -0.51
N THR A 391 12.75 -25.25 -0.52
CA THR A 391 13.85 -24.28 -0.54
C THR A 391 14.79 -24.58 -1.70
N VAL A 392 15.40 -23.53 -2.23
CA VAL A 392 16.45 -23.63 -3.25
C VAL A 392 17.68 -22.89 -2.76
N ASN A 393 18.84 -23.55 -2.81
CA ASN A 393 20.14 -22.94 -2.57
C ASN A 393 20.98 -23.15 -3.83
N SER A 394 21.50 -22.08 -4.42
CA SER A 394 22.29 -22.21 -5.65
C SER A 394 23.33 -21.12 -5.74
N VAL A 395 24.47 -21.48 -6.31
CA VAL A 395 25.53 -20.56 -6.70
C VAL A 395 25.73 -20.70 -8.20
N GLU A 396 25.53 -19.60 -8.93
CA GLU A 396 25.72 -19.53 -10.38
C GLU A 396 27.13 -20.02 -10.77
N GLY A 397 27.19 -20.86 -11.79
CA GLY A 397 28.39 -21.53 -12.28
C GLY A 397 28.94 -22.64 -11.38
N LYS A 398 28.27 -23.00 -10.28
CA LYS A 398 28.79 -24.01 -9.33
C LYS A 398 27.81 -25.13 -9.00
N ASN A 399 26.62 -24.79 -8.48
CA ASN A 399 25.69 -25.80 -8.00
C ASN A 399 24.26 -25.29 -7.82
N ALA A 400 23.32 -26.23 -7.72
CA ALA A 400 21.98 -25.98 -7.23
C ALA A 400 21.53 -27.13 -6.30
N GLU A 401 20.73 -26.78 -5.29
CA GLU A 401 20.15 -27.72 -4.33
C GLU A 401 18.69 -27.38 -4.13
N PHE A 402 17.81 -28.32 -4.45
CA PHE A 402 16.39 -28.24 -4.14
C PHE A 402 16.09 -29.13 -2.95
N THR A 403 15.45 -28.58 -1.92
CA THR A 403 15.04 -29.33 -0.72
C THR A 403 13.54 -29.20 -0.51
N LEU A 404 12.85 -30.33 -0.36
CA LEU A 404 11.46 -30.43 0.07
C LEU A 404 11.43 -30.89 1.53
N TYR A 405 10.80 -30.10 2.41
CA TYR A 405 10.57 -30.44 3.81
C TYR A 405 9.11 -30.85 4.02
N LEU A 406 8.92 -32.06 4.53
CA LEU A 406 7.63 -32.68 4.85
C LEU A 406 7.43 -32.70 6.37
N ASN A 407 6.18 -32.50 6.81
CA ASN A 407 5.81 -32.68 8.21
C ASN A 407 5.52 -34.15 8.46
N GLN A 408 5.97 -34.68 9.61
CA GLN A 408 5.84 -36.09 9.94
C GLN A 408 4.39 -36.51 10.22
N ASP A 409 3.56 -35.57 10.70
CA ASP A 409 2.15 -35.83 11.04
C ASP A 409 1.24 -34.71 10.55
N LEU A 410 0.50 -34.97 9.46
CA LEU A 410 -0.48 -34.04 8.88
C LEU A 410 -1.82 -34.08 9.64
N ARG A 411 -2.06 -35.08 10.51
CA ARG A 411 -3.30 -35.25 11.27
C ARG A 411 -3.56 -34.09 12.24
N HIS A 412 -2.51 -33.55 12.86
CA HIS A 412 -2.67 -32.54 13.92
C HIS A 412 -2.97 -31.11 13.44
N ARG A 413 -2.76 -30.83 12.14
CA ARG A 413 -2.97 -29.48 11.58
C ARG A 413 -4.30 -29.32 10.86
N ILE A 414 -4.82 -30.38 10.23
CA ILE A 414 -6.10 -30.32 9.52
C ILE A 414 -7.27 -30.17 10.50
N SER A 415 -7.19 -30.72 11.73
CA SER A 415 -8.21 -30.55 12.77
C SER A 415 -8.27 -29.17 13.44
N ARG A 416 -7.33 -28.26 13.14
CA ARG A 416 -7.37 -26.87 13.64
C ARG A 416 -7.87 -25.87 12.60
N LEU A 417 -8.13 -26.31 11.36
CA LEU A 417 -8.51 -25.46 10.23
C LEU A 417 -9.92 -25.75 9.68
N TYR A 418 -10.58 -26.79 10.20
CA TYR A 418 -12.02 -27.03 10.14
C TYR A 418 -12.56 -27.00 11.57
#